data_AF-A0A924YF78-F1
#
_entry.id   AF-A0A924YF78-F1
#
_cell.length_a   1.000
_cell.length_b   1.000
_cell.length_c   1.000
_cell.angle_alpha   90.00
_cell.angle_beta   90.00
_cell.angle_gamma   90.00
#
_symmetry.space_group_name_H-M   'P 1'
#
loop_
_entity.id
_entity.type
_entity.pdbx_description
1 polymer ?
#
loop_
_entity_poly.entity_id
_entity_poly.type
_entity_poly.pdbx_seq_one_letter_code
_entity_poly.pdbx_strand_id
1 'polypeptide(L)' 'MLLQQGRYGPYVRHRQESATVPKHIHPSEITLEKAILILKDVENRKA' A
#
# COMPACT_ATOMS: atom_id res chain seq x y z
N MET A 1 -7.57 -3.57 7.52
CA MET A 1 -6.47 -2.97 6.74
C MET A 1 -5.20 -3.24 7.49
N LEU A 2 -4.25 -3.96 6.89
CA LEU A 2 -3.02 -4.38 7.56
C LEU A 2 -1.84 -3.71 6.89
N LEU A 3 -1.03 -3.04 7.68
CA LEU A 3 0.24 -2.48 7.26
C LEU A 3 1.34 -3.41 7.79
N GLN A 4 2.07 -4.05 6.90
CA GLN A 4 3.05 -5.08 7.24
C GLN A 4 4.41 -4.69 6.64
N GLN A 5 5.47 -4.79 7.44
CA GLN A 5 6.85 -4.56 7.01
C GLN A 5 7.47 -5.90 6.62
N GLY A 6 7.42 -6.22 5.33
CA GLY A 6 8.00 -7.44 4.78
C GLY A 6 9.47 -7.25 4.36
N ARG A 7 10.12 -8.37 4.00
CA ARG A 7 11.50 -8.42 3.49
C ARG A 7 11.80 -7.49 2.30
N TYR A 8 10.78 -7.05 1.57
CA TYR A 8 10.89 -6.20 0.37
C TYR A 8 10.46 -4.73 0.59
N GLY A 9 10.02 -4.39 1.80
CA GLY A 9 9.46 -3.08 2.14
C GLY A 9 8.03 -3.17 2.67
N PRO A 10 7.47 -2.04 3.11
CA PRO A 10 6.10 -1.97 3.59
C PRO A 10 5.10 -2.29 2.48
N TYR A 11 4.03 -3.00 2.83
CA TYR A 11 2.90 -3.23 1.94
C TYR A 11 1.58 -3.00 2.67
N VAL A 12 0.61 -2.42 1.95
CA VAL A 12 -0.75 -2.22 2.43
C VAL A 12 -1.60 -3.38 1.91
N ARG A 13 -2.27 -4.09 2.82
CA ARG A 13 -3.24 -5.10 2.45
C ARG A 13 -4.65 -4.69 2.88
N HIS A 14 -5.55 -4.65 1.91
CA HIS A 14 -6.95 -4.35 2.10
C HIS A 14 -7.82 -5.49 1.55
N ARG A 15 -8.30 -6.35 2.46
CA ARG A 15 -9.12 -7.53 2.14
C ARG A 15 -8.44 -8.46 1.12
N GLN A 16 -8.89 -8.46 -0.14
CA GLN A 16 -8.33 -9.25 -1.24
C GLN A 16 -7.25 -8.51 -2.03
N GLU A 17 -7.15 -7.19 -1.86
CA GLU A 17 -6.20 -6.36 -2.58
C GLU A 17 -4.94 -6.11 -1.74
N SER A 18 -3.80 -6.14 -2.41
CA SER A 18 -2.49 -5.88 -1.82
C SER A 18 -1.76 -4.88 -2.69
N ALA A 19 -1.39 -3.76 -2.08
CA ALA A 19 -0.69 -2.66 -2.72
C ALA A 19 0.70 -2.51 -2.10
N THR A 20 1.71 -2.55 -2.96
CA THR A 20 3.10 -2.35 -2.55
C THR A 20 3.32 -0.87 -2.25
N VAL A 21 3.85 -0.55 -1.09
CA VAL A 21 4.17 0.84 -0.75
C VAL A 21 5.51 1.19 -1.38
N PRO A 22 5.65 2.36 -2.03
CA PRO A 22 6.92 2.85 -2.52
C PRO A 22 7.94 2.95 -1.38
N LYS A 23 9.19 2.52 -1.60
CA LYS A 23 10.28 2.56 -0.58
C LYS A 23 10.61 3.98 -0.07
N HIS A 24 10.19 5.02 -0.79
CA HIS A 24 10.31 6.43 -0.39
C HIS A 24 9.31 6.82 0.71
N ILE A 25 8.19 6.09 0.83
CA ILE A 25 7.13 6.40 1.79
C ILE A 25 7.31 5.50 3.01
N HIS A 26 7.56 6.11 4.17
CA HIS A 26 7.61 5.37 5.43
C HIS A 26 6.22 4.81 5.77
N PRO A 27 6.15 3.57 6.29
CA PRO A 27 4.87 2.98 6.69
C PRO A 27 4.15 3.84 7.74
N SER A 28 4.90 4.48 8.63
CA SER A 28 4.36 5.40 9.64
C SER A 28 3.71 6.66 9.06
N GLU A 29 4.03 7.02 7.81
CA GLU A 29 3.42 8.15 7.10
C GLU A 29 2.24 7.75 6.22
N ILE A 30 1.91 6.46 6.17
CA ILE A 30 0.75 5.98 5.44
C ILE A 30 -0.49 6.23 6.27
N THR A 31 -1.10 7.37 6.00
CA THR A 31 -2.46 7.67 6.40
C THR A 31 -3.46 6.91 5.52
N LEU A 32 -4.71 6.81 6.01
CA LEU A 32 -5.79 6.13 5.30
C LEU A 32 -5.96 6.64 3.85
N GLU A 33 -5.86 7.95 3.65
CA GLU A 33 -5.99 8.60 2.34
C GLU A 33 -4.88 8.18 1.37
N LYS A 34 -3.62 8.21 1.83
CA LYS A 34 -2.47 7.75 1.03
C LYS A 34 -2.62 6.28 0.66
N ALA A 35 -3.06 5.45 1.59
CA ALA A 35 -3.25 4.04 1.30
C ALA A 35 -4.36 3.77 0.28
N ILE A 36 -5.47 4.51 0.33
CA ILE A 36 -6.53 4.45 -0.68
C ILE A 36 -5.97 4.87 -2.04
N LEU A 37 -5.19 5.95 -2.09
CA LEU A 37 -4.50 6.40 -3.30
C LEU A 37 -3.59 5.32 -3.89
N ILE A 38 -2.74 4.68 -3.07
CA ILE A 38 -1.84 3.62 -3.51
C ILE A 38 -2.63 2.39 -4.01
N LEU A 39 -3.70 1.99 -3.31
CA LEU A 39 -4.58 0.91 -3.75
C LEU A 39 -5.22 1.24 -5.10
N LYS A 40 -5.75 2.45 -5.27
CA LYS A 40 -6.33 2.94 -6.53
C LYS A 40 -5.31 2.93 -7.68
N ASP A 41 -4.09 3.39 -7.42
CA ASP A 41 -3.02 3.42 -8.44
C ASP A 41 -2.66 2.00 -8.89
N VAL A 42 -2.60 1.05 -7.95
CA VAL A 42 -2.32 -0.36 -8.23
C VAL A 42 -3.49 -1.03 -8.97
N GLU A 43 -4.74 -0.75 -8.59
CA GLU A 43 -5.92 -1.25 -9.28
C GLU A 43 -5.99 -0.72 -10.72
N ASN A 44 -5.72 0.57 -10.92
CA ASN A 44 -5.75 1.19 -12.25
C ASN A 44 -4.62 0.71 -13.18
N ARG A 45 -3.51 0.16 -12.64
CA ARG A 45 -2.47 -0.52 -13.43
C ARG A 45 -2.82 -1.95 -13.83
N LYS A 46 -3.82 -2.55 -13.16
CA LYS A 46 -4.30 -3.90 -13.47
C LYS A 46 -5.48 -3.91 -14.44
N ALA A 47 -6.12 -2.76 -14.66
CA ALA A 47 -7.13 -2.52 -15.68
C ALA A 47 -6.46 -2.23 -17.05
#